data_AF-A0A286IAE9-F1
#
_entry.id   AF-A0A286IAE9-F1
#
_cell.length_a   1.000
_cell.length_b   1.000
_cell.length_c   1.000
_cell.angle_alpha   90.00
_cell.angle_beta   90.00
_cell.angle_gamma   90.00
#
_symmetry.space_group_name_H-M   'P 1'
#
loop_
_entity.id
_entity.type
_entity.pdbx_description
1 polymer ?
#
loop_
_entity_poly.entity_id
_entity_poly.type
_entity_poly.pdbx_seq_one_letter_code
_entity_poly.pdbx_strand_id
1 'polypeptide(L)'
;MIKNIFLVSCAVLIISGLPYYAQDFSALVSNDTGQEQPASKPTPAKAQKTLSQATAHYTTGVRAATVPMSRNGHFTADFRINGRSIQGLIDTGATYVAINASTARHLGLRLSASDYKHQVRTANGTTSAALIDLERMQIGAISVENVEAFVLDDKALSTTLIGMSFMSKLQSYRVHNNRMELVN
;
A
#
# COMPACT_ATOMS: atom_id res chain seq x y z
N MET A 1 6.42 -31.43 -41.31
CA MET A 1 5.83 -31.17 -39.98
C MET A 1 6.01 -29.70 -39.67
N ILE A 2 4.90 -28.96 -39.52
CA ILE A 2 4.83 -27.49 -39.51
C ILE A 2 5.11 -26.93 -38.11
N LYS A 3 5.89 -25.85 -38.05
CA LYS A 3 6.23 -25.04 -36.86
C LYS A 3 5.09 -24.06 -36.55
N ASN A 4 4.63 -24.00 -35.30
CA ASN A 4 3.72 -22.95 -34.83
C ASN A 4 4.43 -22.00 -33.86
N ILE A 5 4.78 -20.83 -34.40
CA ILE A 5 5.19 -19.60 -33.71
C ILE A 5 3.90 -18.82 -33.40
N PHE A 6 3.68 -18.42 -32.15
CA PHE A 6 2.65 -17.45 -31.80
C PHE A 6 3.29 -16.08 -31.58
N LEU A 7 3.02 -15.18 -32.52
CA LEU A 7 3.39 -13.76 -32.52
C LEU A 7 2.27 -12.95 -31.87
N VAL A 8 2.66 -12.00 -31.01
CA VAL A 8 1.83 -10.98 -30.38
C VAL A 8 1.29 -10.01 -31.43
N SER A 9 0.02 -9.61 -31.33
CA SER A 9 -0.51 -8.44 -32.05
C SER A 9 -1.18 -7.49 -31.06
N CYS A 10 -0.54 -6.33 -30.86
CA CYS A 10 -1.10 -5.15 -30.21
C CYS A 10 -2.08 -4.47 -31.17
N ALA A 11 -3.34 -4.32 -30.76
CA ALA A 11 -4.27 -3.40 -31.40
C ALA A 11 -4.29 -2.08 -30.60
N VAL A 12 -3.68 -1.05 -31.18
CA VAL A 12 -3.80 0.35 -30.77
C VAL A 12 -5.15 0.86 -31.28
N LEU A 13 -6.02 1.33 -30.39
CA LEU A 13 -7.18 2.14 -30.77
C LEU A 13 -6.89 3.61 -30.43
N ILE A 14 -6.67 4.38 -31.49
CA ILE A 14 -6.55 5.84 -31.49
C ILE A 14 -7.97 6.40 -31.43
N ILE A 15 -8.29 7.20 -30.40
CA ILE A 15 -9.45 8.09 -30.42
C ILE A 15 -8.92 9.53 -30.38
N SER A 16 -9.25 10.27 -31.43
CA SER A 16 -8.92 11.67 -31.66
C SER A 16 -10.17 12.53 -31.41
N GLY A 17 -9.99 13.71 -30.79
CA GLY A 17 -11.03 14.75 -30.68
C GLY A 17 -10.98 15.59 -29.40
N LEU A 18 -10.37 16.78 -29.48
CA LEU A 18 -10.23 17.84 -28.44
C LEU A 18 -11.54 18.68 -28.26
N PRO A 19 -11.54 19.83 -27.55
CA PRO A 19 -11.51 20.05 -26.09
C PRO A 19 -12.79 20.80 -25.61
N TYR A 20 -13.24 20.59 -24.36
CA TYR A 20 -14.28 21.46 -23.76
C TYR A 20 -13.68 22.39 -22.70
N TYR A 21 -14.10 23.64 -22.82
CA TYR A 21 -13.51 24.86 -22.29
C TYR A 21 -13.52 24.99 -20.77
N ALA A 22 -12.48 25.69 -20.28
CA ALA A 22 -12.38 26.28 -18.95
C ALA A 22 -13.51 27.31 -18.70
N GLN A 23 -13.94 27.45 -17.45
CA GLN A 23 -14.66 28.63 -16.97
C GLN A 23 -13.98 29.17 -15.69
N ASP A 24 -13.42 30.36 -15.83
CA ASP A 24 -12.99 31.25 -14.76
C ASP A 24 -14.21 31.86 -14.05
N PHE A 25 -14.24 31.83 -12.71
CA PHE A 25 -15.33 32.40 -11.88
C PHE A 25 -14.96 33.76 -11.23
N SER A 26 -13.86 34.40 -11.65
CA SER A 26 -13.49 35.73 -11.12
C SER A 26 -14.11 36.85 -11.96
N ALA A 27 -15.39 37.20 -11.75
CA ALA A 27 -15.92 38.47 -12.29
C ALA A 27 -17.27 38.99 -11.75
N LEU A 28 -17.85 38.45 -10.65
CA LEU A 28 -18.98 39.13 -10.00
C LEU A 28 -18.49 39.97 -8.81
N VAL A 29 -17.72 40.99 -9.18
CA VAL A 29 -17.47 42.19 -8.39
C VAL A 29 -18.62 43.17 -8.63
N SER A 30 -19.13 43.76 -7.54
CA SER A 30 -19.48 45.19 -7.34
C SER A 30 -20.68 45.28 -6.37
N ASN A 31 -20.75 46.13 -5.36
CA ASN A 31 -19.82 47.11 -4.81
C ASN A 31 -20.30 47.48 -3.39
N ASP A 32 -19.31 47.88 -2.60
CA ASP A 32 -19.34 48.55 -1.30
C ASP A 32 -20.13 49.87 -1.29
N THR A 33 -20.79 50.22 -0.16
CA THR A 33 -20.53 51.43 0.65
C THR A 33 -21.66 51.66 1.67
N GLY A 34 -21.30 51.65 2.95
CA GLY A 34 -22.11 52.15 4.06
C GLY A 34 -21.31 52.18 5.37
N GLN A 35 -20.63 53.31 5.61
CA GLN A 35 -19.94 53.73 6.86
C GLN A 35 -20.97 53.77 8.03
N GLU A 36 -20.69 53.68 9.35
CA GLU A 36 -19.56 54.13 10.18
C GLU A 36 -19.68 53.51 11.62
N GLN A 37 -18.55 53.36 12.32
CA GLN A 37 -18.31 52.79 13.67
C GLN A 37 -18.52 53.86 14.79
N PRO A 38 -18.76 53.51 16.09
CA PRO A 38 -17.64 53.62 17.04
C PRO A 38 -17.60 52.53 18.15
N ALA A 39 -16.37 52.01 18.34
CA ALA A 39 -15.65 51.68 19.58
C ALA A 39 -16.29 50.90 20.76
N SER A 40 -15.66 49.76 21.11
CA SER A 40 -15.00 49.61 22.43
C SER A 40 -13.96 48.46 22.44
N LYS A 41 -12.79 48.74 23.01
CA LYS A 41 -11.77 47.81 23.55
C LYS A 41 -11.48 48.29 25.00
N PRO A 42 -10.92 47.51 25.96
CA PRO A 42 -10.02 46.36 25.80
C PRO A 42 -10.21 45.14 26.77
N THR A 43 -9.40 44.11 26.51
CA THR A 43 -9.19 42.75 27.08
C THR A 43 -8.82 42.70 28.60
N PRO A 44 -8.86 41.56 29.33
CA PRO A 44 -7.81 40.53 29.26
C PRO A 44 -8.26 39.05 29.31
N ALA A 45 -7.43 38.24 28.64
CA ALA A 45 -7.26 36.79 28.67
C ALA A 45 -7.76 36.00 29.90
N LYS A 46 -8.43 34.86 29.62
CA LYS A 46 -8.13 33.59 30.30
C LYS A 46 -7.66 32.58 29.26
N ALA A 47 -6.39 32.23 29.36
CA ALA A 47 -5.81 31.09 28.70
C ALA A 47 -6.52 29.83 29.19
N GLN A 48 -7.43 29.29 28.39
CA GLN A 48 -7.90 27.92 28.58
C GLN A 48 -6.93 27.02 27.81
N LYS A 49 -6.11 26.31 28.58
CA LYS A 49 -5.27 25.20 28.13
C LYS A 49 -6.16 24.17 27.43
N THR A 50 -6.37 24.31 26.13
CA THR A 50 -6.97 23.25 25.33
C THR A 50 -5.89 22.18 25.20
N LEU A 51 -5.92 21.23 26.13
CA LEU A 51 -5.46 19.88 25.86
C LEU A 51 -6.15 19.48 24.57
N SER A 52 -5.43 19.55 23.44
CA SER A 52 -5.89 18.99 22.17
C SER A 52 -5.95 17.50 22.39
N GLN A 53 -7.10 17.08 22.91
CA GLN A 53 -7.48 15.71 23.17
C GLN A 53 -7.36 15.02 21.82
N ALA A 54 -6.38 14.12 21.70
CA ALA A 54 -6.38 13.13 20.64
C ALA A 54 -7.66 12.31 20.85
N THR A 55 -8.76 12.72 20.22
CA THR A 55 -9.97 11.95 20.11
C THR A 55 -9.68 10.81 19.15
N ALA A 56 -9.07 9.76 19.68
CA ALA A 56 -9.16 8.45 19.08
C ALA A 56 -10.64 8.03 19.16
N HIS A 57 -11.42 8.41 18.16
CA HIS A 57 -12.73 7.83 17.92
C HIS A 57 -12.51 6.39 17.43
N TYR A 58 -12.30 5.47 18.37
CA TYR A 58 -12.49 4.03 18.12
C TYR A 58 -13.99 3.75 18.02
N THR A 59 -14.64 4.25 16.95
CA THR A 59 -16.07 4.05 16.74
C THR A 59 -16.38 3.32 15.44
N THR A 60 -15.51 2.40 15.05
CA THR A 60 -15.88 1.22 14.25
C THR A 60 -14.83 0.17 14.58
N GLY A 61 -15.23 -1.05 14.95
CA GLY A 61 -14.31 -2.17 15.21
C GLY A 61 -13.53 -2.65 13.98
N VAL A 62 -13.44 -1.82 12.94
CA VAL A 62 -12.87 -2.11 11.63
C VAL A 62 -11.46 -1.55 11.59
N ARG A 63 -10.46 -2.42 11.45
CA ARG A 63 -9.07 -1.98 11.26
C ARG A 63 -8.82 -1.78 9.78
N ALA A 64 -8.46 -0.57 9.38
CA ALA A 64 -8.25 -0.25 7.98
C ALA A 64 -6.88 0.40 7.72
N ALA A 65 -6.41 0.25 6.49
CA ALA A 65 -5.26 0.97 5.97
C ALA A 65 -5.55 1.42 4.53
N THR A 66 -4.96 2.55 4.12
CA THR A 66 -5.03 3.00 2.73
C THR A 66 -3.64 3.20 2.19
N VAL A 67 -3.36 2.56 1.05
CA VAL A 67 -2.07 2.62 0.36
C VAL A 67 -2.24 3.42 -0.93
N PRO A 68 -1.61 4.59 -1.08
CA PRO A 68 -1.63 5.30 -2.35
C PRO A 68 -0.81 4.53 -3.39
N MET A 69 -1.24 4.60 -4.65
CA MET A 69 -0.45 4.09 -5.77
C MET A 69 0.81 4.93 -5.92
N SER A 70 1.97 4.29 -6.05
CA SER A 70 3.23 4.97 -6.35
C SER A 70 3.27 5.43 -7.80
N ARG A 71 4.23 6.32 -8.11
CA ARG A 71 4.38 6.92 -9.46
C ARG A 71 4.58 5.89 -10.58
N ASN A 72 5.08 4.71 -10.26
CA ASN A 72 5.28 3.59 -11.19
C ASN A 72 4.03 2.70 -11.36
N GLY A 73 2.89 3.06 -10.76
CA GLY A 73 1.63 2.32 -10.91
C GLY A 73 1.44 1.16 -9.94
N HIS A 74 2.37 0.94 -9.02
CA HIS A 74 2.31 -0.16 -8.04
C HIS A 74 1.77 0.31 -6.69
N PHE A 75 1.37 -0.65 -5.84
CA PHE A 75 1.05 -0.37 -4.44
C PHE A 75 2.20 -0.85 -3.56
N THR A 76 2.90 0.10 -2.95
CA THR A 76 3.99 -0.18 -2.02
C THR A 76 3.67 0.46 -0.68
N ALA A 77 3.95 -0.26 0.40
CA ALA A 77 3.71 0.23 1.75
C ALA A 77 4.76 -0.29 2.73
N ASP A 78 4.87 0.39 3.87
CA ASP A 78 5.65 -0.09 5.00
C ASP A 78 4.82 -1.08 5.81
N PHE A 79 5.32 -2.30 5.88
CA PHE A 79 4.79 -3.38 6.71
C PHE A 79 5.68 -3.56 7.93
N ARG A 80 5.12 -4.14 8.99
CA ARG A 80 5.90 -4.64 10.12
C ARG A 80 5.76 -6.15 10.19
N ILE A 81 6.88 -6.85 10.21
CA ILE A 81 6.93 -8.30 10.42
C ILE A 81 7.66 -8.54 11.74
N ASN A 82 6.99 -9.15 12.71
CA ASN A 82 7.53 -9.41 14.05
C ASN A 82 8.19 -8.16 14.67
N GLY A 83 7.56 -6.99 14.47
CA GLY A 83 8.03 -5.71 15.01
C GLY A 83 9.11 -4.97 14.21
N ARG A 84 9.57 -5.53 13.08
CA ARG A 84 10.59 -4.91 12.20
C ARG A 84 9.95 -4.37 10.93
N SER A 85 10.32 -3.15 10.54
CA SER A 85 9.76 -2.49 9.36
C SER A 85 10.39 -3.01 8.08
N ILE A 86 9.57 -3.32 7.08
CA ILE A 86 10.00 -3.70 5.73
C ILE A 86 9.10 -3.01 4.72
N GLN A 87 9.67 -2.58 3.59
CA GLN A 87 8.87 -2.12 2.46
C GLN A 87 8.41 -3.34 1.66
N GLY A 88 7.11 -3.41 1.37
CA GLY A 88 6.50 -4.49 0.60
C GLY A 88 5.75 -3.97 -0.62
N LEU A 89 5.91 -4.66 -1.75
CA LEU A 89 5.08 -4.50 -2.93
C LEU A 89 3.85 -5.41 -2.80
N ILE A 90 2.65 -4.85 -2.88
CA ILE A 90 1.42 -5.65 -2.89
C ILE A 90 1.26 -6.28 -4.28
N ASP A 91 1.28 -7.60 -4.32
CA ASP A 91 1.25 -8.40 -5.55
C ASP A 91 0.19 -9.50 -5.46
N THR A 92 -0.99 -9.25 -6.04
CA THR A 92 -2.08 -10.23 -6.08
C THR A 92 -1.79 -11.42 -7.00
N GLY A 93 -0.73 -11.36 -7.81
CA GLY A 93 -0.24 -12.48 -8.62
C GLY A 93 0.63 -13.47 -7.84
N ALA A 94 1.12 -13.07 -6.67
CA ALA A 94 1.90 -13.95 -5.80
C ALA A 94 0.98 -14.74 -4.84
N THR A 95 1.09 -16.07 -4.84
CA THR A 95 0.31 -16.92 -3.91
C THR A 95 0.71 -16.67 -2.46
N TYR A 96 2.02 -16.58 -2.18
CA TYR A 96 2.57 -16.40 -0.84
C TYR A 96 3.22 -15.03 -0.71
N VAL A 97 3.38 -14.54 0.52
CA VAL A 97 4.37 -13.52 0.81
C VAL A 97 5.73 -14.07 0.40
N ALA A 98 6.55 -13.26 -0.26
CA ALA A 98 7.88 -13.66 -0.69
C ALA A 98 8.90 -12.65 -0.17
N ILE A 99 9.90 -13.14 0.55
CA ILE A 99 11.04 -12.35 1.03
C ILE A 99 12.33 -13.01 0.54
N ASN A 100 13.39 -12.23 0.46
CA ASN A 100 14.71 -12.77 0.14
C ASN A 100 15.50 -13.11 1.41
N ALA A 101 16.58 -13.86 1.25
CA ALA A 101 17.41 -14.33 2.36
C ALA A 101 18.00 -13.19 3.19
N SER A 102 18.37 -12.06 2.57
CA SER A 102 18.83 -10.87 3.28
C SER A 102 17.74 -10.24 4.15
N THR A 103 16.51 -10.13 3.65
CA THR A 103 15.35 -9.67 4.42
C THR A 103 15.04 -10.64 5.56
N ALA A 104 15.05 -11.95 5.32
CA ALA A 104 14.81 -12.94 6.37
C ALA A 104 15.82 -12.81 7.52
N ARG A 105 17.12 -12.62 7.21
CA ARG A 105 18.15 -12.33 8.22
C ARG A 105 17.90 -11.02 8.97
N HIS A 106 17.47 -9.96 8.27
CA HIS A 106 17.11 -8.69 8.89
C HIS A 106 15.93 -8.85 9.88
N LEU A 107 14.99 -9.73 9.55
CA LEU A 107 13.86 -10.10 10.41
C LEU A 107 14.25 -10.99 11.60
N GLY A 108 15.49 -11.47 11.67
CA GLY A 108 15.97 -12.37 12.72
C GLY A 108 15.65 -13.85 12.47
N LEU A 109 15.18 -14.19 11.28
CA LEU A 109 14.89 -15.58 10.89
C LEU A 109 16.20 -16.32 10.62
N ARG A 110 16.32 -17.53 11.19
CA ARG A 110 17.50 -18.38 11.06
C ARG A 110 17.15 -19.59 10.22
N LEU A 111 17.59 -19.56 8.97
CA LEU A 111 17.39 -20.64 8.00
C LEU A 111 18.73 -21.30 7.67
N SER A 112 18.67 -22.61 7.53
CA SER A 112 19.74 -23.49 7.06
C SER A 112 19.54 -23.82 5.58
N ALA A 113 20.58 -24.31 4.92
CA ALA A 113 20.47 -24.75 3.53
C ALA A 113 19.43 -25.88 3.35
N SER A 114 19.23 -26.74 4.36
CA SER A 114 18.23 -27.82 4.34
C SER A 114 16.78 -27.33 4.36
N ASP A 115 16.51 -26.08 4.74
CA ASP A 115 15.16 -25.54 4.76
C ASP A 115 14.64 -25.22 3.34
N TYR A 116 15.55 -25.05 2.37
CA TYR A 116 15.25 -24.69 0.98
C TYR A 116 14.84 -25.90 0.13
N LYS A 117 13.78 -26.59 0.58
CA LYS A 117 13.29 -27.85 -0.01
C LYS A 117 12.19 -27.69 -1.06
N HIS A 118 11.61 -26.50 -1.21
CA HIS A 118 10.53 -26.24 -2.16
C HIS A 118 11.06 -25.66 -3.46
N GLN A 119 10.48 -26.03 -4.60
CA GLN A 119 10.76 -25.39 -5.89
C GLN A 119 9.64 -24.43 -6.24
N VAL A 120 9.97 -23.18 -6.50
CA VAL A 120 9.01 -22.12 -6.84
C VAL A 120 9.35 -21.51 -8.19
N ARG A 121 8.32 -21.21 -8.98
CA ARG A 121 8.47 -20.54 -10.27
C ARG A 121 8.29 -19.03 -10.08
N THR A 122 9.29 -18.29 -10.49
CA THR A 122 9.34 -16.83 -10.44
C THR A 122 9.44 -16.26 -11.86
N ALA A 123 9.41 -14.93 -11.99
CA ALA A 123 9.70 -14.25 -13.25
C ALA A 123 11.12 -14.55 -13.77
N ASN A 124 12.07 -14.82 -12.86
CA ASN A 124 13.46 -15.13 -13.19
C ASN A 124 13.70 -16.64 -13.41
N GLY A 125 12.64 -17.45 -13.46
CA GLY A 125 12.71 -18.90 -13.59
C GLY A 125 12.45 -19.62 -12.28
N THR A 126 12.85 -20.90 -12.22
CA THR A 126 12.63 -21.76 -11.05
C THR A 126 13.78 -21.59 -10.05
N THR A 127 13.45 -21.52 -8.76
CA THR A 127 14.43 -21.46 -7.67
C THR A 127 13.97 -22.28 -6.47
N SER A 128 14.94 -22.74 -5.67
CA SER A 128 14.65 -23.30 -4.35
C SER A 128 14.17 -22.21 -3.39
N ALA A 129 13.27 -22.58 -2.47
CA ALA A 129 12.72 -21.71 -1.45
C ALA A 129 12.48 -22.47 -0.13
N ALA A 130 12.55 -21.75 0.99
CA ALA A 130 12.13 -22.23 2.30
C ALA A 130 10.72 -21.70 2.60
N LEU A 131 9.80 -22.57 2.99
CA LEU A 131 8.47 -22.18 3.44
C LEU A 131 8.51 -21.93 4.96
N ILE A 132 7.99 -20.78 5.39
CA ILE A 132 7.97 -20.36 6.79
C ILE A 132 6.62 -19.76 7.16
N ASP A 133 6.33 -19.69 8.45
CA ASP A 133 5.22 -18.93 9.00
C ASP A 133 5.72 -17.64 9.66
N LEU A 134 5.20 -16.51 9.20
CA LEU A 134 5.39 -15.22 9.83
C LEU A 134 4.35 -15.06 10.94
N GLU A 135 4.81 -15.00 12.19
CA GLU A 135 3.95 -14.91 13.38
C GLU A 135 2.98 -13.74 13.28
N ARG A 136 3.46 -12.54 12.94
CA ARG A 136 2.63 -11.35 12.81
C ARG A 136 3.12 -10.41 11.72
N MET A 137 2.21 -10.05 10.81
CA MET A 137 2.38 -9.01 9.80
C MET A 137 1.40 -7.86 10.04
N GLN A 138 1.86 -6.62 9.91
CA GLN A 138 1.05 -5.43 10.19
C GLN A 138 1.20 -4.37 9.11
N ILE A 139 0.14 -3.60 8.89
CA ILE A 139 0.13 -2.38 8.08
C ILE A 139 -0.83 -1.36 8.70
N GLY A 140 -0.31 -0.22 9.14
CA GLY A 140 -1.10 0.74 9.91
C GLY A 140 -1.75 0.08 11.13
N ALA A 141 -3.09 0.14 11.20
CA ALA A 141 -3.87 -0.47 12.29
C ALA A 141 -4.17 -1.97 12.06
N ILE A 142 -3.90 -2.53 10.88
CA ILE A 142 -4.17 -3.92 10.52
C ILE A 142 -3.07 -4.81 11.10
N SER A 143 -3.46 -5.94 11.71
CA SER A 143 -2.55 -6.97 12.21
C SER A 143 -3.08 -8.35 11.84
N VAL A 144 -2.28 -9.12 11.12
CA VAL A 144 -2.60 -10.46 10.62
C VAL A 144 -1.56 -11.44 11.17
N GLU A 145 -2.01 -12.62 11.58
CA GLU A 145 -1.15 -13.64 12.19
C GLU A 145 -1.05 -14.89 11.33
N ASN A 146 0.03 -15.65 11.54
CA ASN A 146 0.31 -16.93 10.88
C ASN A 146 0.26 -16.81 9.35
N VAL A 147 1.10 -15.93 8.79
CA VAL A 147 1.16 -15.68 7.35
C VAL A 147 2.26 -16.53 6.73
N GLU A 148 1.88 -17.45 5.87
CA GLU A 148 2.83 -18.27 5.12
C GLU A 148 3.67 -17.40 4.17
N ALA A 149 4.98 -17.62 4.18
CA ALA A 149 5.90 -16.91 3.31
C ALA A 149 6.97 -17.84 2.73
N PHE A 150 7.38 -17.56 1.51
CA PHE A 150 8.61 -18.14 0.96
C PHE A 150 9.80 -17.22 1.22
N VAL A 151 10.90 -17.83 1.62
CA VAL A 151 12.23 -17.22 1.60
C VAL A 151 13.01 -17.74 0.41
N LEU A 152 13.43 -16.83 -0.46
CA LEU A 152 14.16 -17.12 -1.69
C LEU A 152 15.61 -16.63 -1.59
N ASP A 153 16.46 -17.12 -2.50
CA ASP A 153 17.80 -16.56 -2.71
C ASP A 153 17.70 -15.09 -3.14
N ASP A 154 18.64 -14.25 -2.69
CA ASP A 154 18.70 -12.82 -3.01
C ASP A 154 18.78 -12.56 -4.53
N LYS A 155 19.33 -13.49 -5.33
CA LYS A 155 19.36 -13.39 -6.80
C LYS A 155 18.01 -13.65 -7.47
N ALA A 156 17.10 -14.34 -6.80
CA ALA A 156 15.80 -14.71 -7.35
C ALA A 156 14.73 -13.67 -7.05
N LEU A 157 14.89 -12.91 -5.95
CA LEU A 157 13.93 -11.90 -5.51
C LEU A 157 14.62 -10.64 -4.99
N SER A 158 14.36 -9.51 -5.66
CA SER A 158 14.94 -8.20 -5.33
C SER A 158 14.07 -7.35 -4.39
N THR A 159 12.79 -7.66 -4.23
CA THR A 159 11.83 -6.88 -3.43
C THR A 159 10.88 -7.82 -2.71
N THR A 160 10.50 -7.47 -1.48
CA THR A 160 9.48 -8.22 -0.74
C THR A 160 8.12 -8.09 -1.43
N LEU A 161 7.48 -9.23 -1.69
CA LEU A 161 6.14 -9.30 -2.26
C LEU A 161 5.13 -9.66 -1.16
N ILE A 162 4.04 -8.90 -1.12
CA ILE A 162 2.90 -9.15 -0.24
C ILE A 162 1.83 -9.86 -1.06
N GLY A 163 1.85 -11.18 -1.00
CA GLY A 163 0.98 -12.05 -1.78
C GLY A 163 -0.33 -12.40 -1.08
N MET A 164 -1.06 -13.34 -1.70
CA MET A 164 -2.40 -13.75 -1.29
C MET A 164 -2.47 -14.41 0.09
N SER A 165 -1.41 -15.06 0.56
CA SER A 165 -1.31 -15.57 1.96
C SER A 165 -1.52 -14.49 3.03
N PHE A 166 -1.20 -13.22 2.73
CA PHE A 166 -1.55 -12.07 3.57
C PHE A 166 -2.91 -11.49 3.15
N MET A 167 -3.08 -11.21 1.86
CA MET A 167 -4.24 -10.46 1.36
C MET A 167 -5.58 -11.19 1.59
N SER A 168 -5.58 -12.52 1.54
CA SER A 168 -6.79 -13.34 1.77
C SER A 168 -7.24 -13.39 3.22
N LYS A 169 -6.38 -12.99 4.16
CA LYS A 169 -6.72 -12.90 5.59
C LYS A 169 -7.38 -11.58 5.96
N LEU A 170 -7.42 -10.62 5.04
CA LEU A 170 -8.18 -9.38 5.17
C LEU A 170 -9.67 -9.65 4.95
N GLN A 171 -10.54 -8.91 5.61
CA GLN A 171 -11.98 -8.93 5.31
C GLN A 171 -12.25 -8.44 3.89
N SER A 172 -11.54 -7.40 3.44
CA SER A 172 -11.62 -6.94 2.07
C SER A 172 -10.39 -6.11 1.68
N TYR A 173 -10.14 -6.04 0.37
CA TYR A 173 -9.26 -5.05 -0.23
C TYR A 173 -9.90 -4.51 -1.51
N ARG A 174 -9.70 -3.22 -1.81
CA ARG A 174 -10.30 -2.56 -2.98
C ARG A 174 -9.37 -1.53 -3.56
N VAL A 175 -9.24 -1.53 -4.88
CA VAL A 175 -8.52 -0.49 -5.62
C VAL A 175 -9.51 0.46 -6.27
N HIS A 176 -9.36 1.76 -6.02
CA HIS A 176 -10.11 2.83 -6.66
C HIS A 176 -9.35 4.17 -6.52
N ASN A 177 -9.53 5.09 -7.46
CA ASN A 177 -8.92 6.45 -7.40
C ASN A 177 -7.42 6.44 -7.04
N ASN A 178 -6.64 5.54 -7.65
CA ASN A 178 -5.20 5.37 -7.37
C ASN A 178 -4.89 5.10 -5.88
N ARG A 179 -5.80 4.44 -5.17
CA ARG A 179 -5.65 4.03 -3.76
C ARG A 179 -6.11 2.60 -3.59
N MET A 180 -5.43 1.87 -2.71
CA MET A 180 -5.84 0.56 -2.24
C MET A 180 -6.30 0.69 -0.79
N GLU A 181 -7.56 0.35 -0.55
CA GLU A 181 -8.10 0.20 0.80
C GLU A 181 -7.96 -1.25 1.24
N LEU A 182 -7.56 -1.45 2.49
CA LEU A 182 -7.40 -2.72 3.16
C LEU A 182 -8.25 -2.71 4.43
N VAL A 183 -8.92 -3.81 4.75
CA VAL A 183 -9.80 -3.93 5.91
C VAL A 183 -9.60 -5.29 6.60
N ASN A 184 -9.49 -5.30 7.94
CA ASN A 184 -9.33 -6.47 8.80
C ASN A 184 -10.32 -6.43 9.97
#